data_AF-A0A5S5C151-F1
#
_entry.id   AF-A0A5S5C151-F1
#
_cell.length_a   1.000
_cell.length_b   1.000
_cell.length_c   1.000
_cell.angle_alpha   90.00
_cell.angle_beta   90.00
_cell.angle_gamma   90.00
#
_symmetry.space_group_name_H-M   'P 1'
#
loop_
_entity.id
_entity.type
_entity.pdbx_description
1 polymer ?
#
loop_
_entity_poly.entity_id
_entity_poly.type
_entity_poly.pdbx_seq_one_letter_code
_entity_poly.pdbx_strand_id
1 'polypeptide(L)'
;MKKEMKQWLLIGVLSIFSIGGVMAQHTQHREQRKENRKEFVASLDENQKAAWEALRESRQTHRSALEKTLNDEQRAILKDGSGVRKRKRKELKNLYTEDQKAMIKTHKEQQRLEKEEFKESLNEQQLELYDKLRSKNRKKNKS
;
A
#
# COMPACT_ATOMS: atom_id res chain seq x y z
N MET A 1 50.51 -26.13 3.96
CA MET A 1 50.17 -24.79 4.48
C MET A 1 49.96 -23.71 3.42
N LYS A 2 50.73 -23.63 2.32
CA LYS A 2 50.57 -22.56 1.30
C LYS A 2 49.39 -22.72 0.31
N LYS A 3 48.83 -23.93 0.15
CA LYS A 3 47.66 -24.19 -0.72
C LYS A 3 46.33 -23.88 -0.01
N GLU A 4 46.19 -24.29 1.24
CA GLU A 4 45.04 -24.00 2.11
C GLU A 4 44.82 -22.49 2.28
N MET A 5 45.89 -21.69 2.51
CA MET A 5 45.79 -20.24 2.65
C MET A 5 45.30 -19.52 1.38
N LYS A 6 45.55 -20.06 0.19
CA LYS A 6 45.09 -19.48 -1.09
C LYS A 6 43.61 -19.77 -1.36
N GLN A 7 43.08 -20.90 -0.88
CA GLN A 7 41.65 -21.24 -1.01
C GLN A 7 40.78 -20.37 -0.08
N TRP A 8 41.26 -20.07 1.13
CA TRP A 8 40.55 -19.17 2.05
C TRP A 8 40.56 -17.70 1.59
N LEU A 9 41.61 -17.24 0.92
CA LEU A 9 41.67 -15.90 0.33
C LEU A 9 40.73 -15.71 -0.88
N LEU A 10 40.46 -16.76 -1.65
CA LEU A 10 39.52 -16.72 -2.78
C LEU A 10 38.04 -16.69 -2.35
N ILE A 11 37.72 -17.27 -1.20
CA ILE A 11 36.35 -17.28 -0.63
C ILE A 11 36.03 -15.94 0.07
N GLY A 12 37.04 -15.27 0.63
CA GLY A 12 36.87 -13.96 1.30
C GLY A 12 36.47 -12.80 0.37
N VAL A 13 36.89 -12.84 -0.90
CA VAL A 13 36.63 -11.73 -1.85
C VAL A 13 35.23 -11.80 -2.49
N LEU A 14 34.58 -12.97 -2.49
CA LEU A 14 33.26 -13.13 -3.13
C LEU A 14 32.07 -12.71 -2.24
N SER A 15 32.30 -12.36 -0.97
CA SER A 15 31.20 -12.17 0.00
C SER A 15 30.76 -10.71 0.19
N ILE A 16 31.46 -9.73 -0.41
CA ILE A 16 31.23 -8.29 -0.13
C ILE A 16 30.20 -7.63 -1.09
N PHE A 17 29.79 -8.29 -2.19
CA PHE A 17 28.95 -7.65 -3.21
C PHE A 17 27.42 -7.78 -3.04
N SER A 18 26.92 -8.29 -1.91
CA SER A 18 25.49 -8.64 -1.79
C SER A 18 24.59 -7.60 -1.09
N ILE A 19 25.14 -6.53 -0.51
CA ILE A 19 24.34 -5.60 0.31
C ILE A 19 23.77 -4.42 -0.51
N GLY A 20 24.29 -4.14 -1.71
CA GLY A 20 23.86 -3.00 -2.54
C GLY A 20 22.49 -3.14 -3.23
N GLY A 21 21.95 -4.35 -3.36
CA GLY A 21 20.74 -4.62 -4.17
C GLY A 21 19.42 -4.15 -3.55
N VAL A 22 19.32 -4.10 -2.22
CA VAL A 22 18.03 -3.91 -1.53
C VAL A 22 17.50 -2.47 -1.62
N MET A 23 18.40 -1.47 -1.60
CA MET A 23 18.01 -0.06 -1.69
C MET A 23 17.55 0.33 -3.12
N ALA A 24 18.19 -0.22 -4.16
CA ALA A 24 17.88 0.06 -5.56
C ALA A 24 16.52 -0.51 -6.01
N GLN A 25 16.13 -1.69 -5.50
CA GLN A 25 14.83 -2.28 -5.82
C GLN A 25 13.66 -1.50 -5.19
N HIS A 26 13.87 -0.89 -4.02
CA HIS A 26 12.83 -0.10 -3.35
C HIS A 26 12.52 1.23 -4.06
N THR A 27 13.55 1.90 -4.61
CA THR A 27 13.37 3.15 -5.37
C THR A 27 12.71 2.88 -6.73
N GLN A 28 13.14 1.85 -7.46
CA GLN A 28 12.53 1.47 -8.75
C GLN A 28 11.03 1.16 -8.63
N HIS A 29 10.64 0.35 -7.65
CA HIS A 29 9.22 0.00 -7.46
C HIS A 29 8.36 1.22 -7.07
N ARG A 30 8.93 2.21 -6.38
CA ARG A 30 8.22 3.45 -6.04
C ARG A 30 7.99 4.32 -7.28
N GLU A 31 9.00 4.48 -8.14
CA GLU A 31 8.88 5.27 -9.36
C GLU A 31 7.93 4.59 -10.35
N GLN A 32 8.04 3.28 -10.54
CA GLN A 32 7.10 2.53 -11.40
C GLN A 32 5.64 2.70 -10.95
N ARG A 33 5.37 2.71 -9.64
CA ARG A 33 4.01 2.96 -9.13
C ARG A 33 3.52 4.38 -9.39
N LYS A 34 4.40 5.38 -9.40
CA LYS A 34 4.04 6.75 -9.75
C LYS A 34 3.75 6.86 -11.24
N GLU A 35 4.57 6.22 -12.06
CA GLU A 35 4.43 6.20 -13.51
C GLU A 35 3.11 5.54 -13.93
N ASN A 36 2.84 4.32 -13.47
CA ASN A 36 1.56 3.64 -13.71
C ASN A 36 0.36 4.51 -13.28
N ARG A 37 0.52 5.32 -12.21
CA ARG A 37 -0.55 6.19 -11.74
C ARG A 37 -0.76 7.38 -12.64
N LYS A 38 0.31 7.97 -13.16
CA LYS A 38 0.23 9.05 -14.15
C LYS A 38 -0.42 8.53 -15.43
N GLU A 39 0.04 7.38 -15.94
CA GLU A 39 -0.52 6.73 -17.12
C GLU A 39 -2.01 6.44 -16.96
N PHE A 40 -2.41 5.80 -15.85
CA PHE A 40 -3.82 5.54 -15.57
C PHE A 40 -4.65 6.83 -15.53
N VAL A 41 -4.23 7.85 -14.76
CA VAL A 41 -5.00 9.09 -14.64
C VAL A 41 -5.06 9.85 -15.97
N ALA A 42 -4.01 9.79 -16.78
CA ALA A 42 -4.00 10.39 -18.12
C ALA A 42 -4.98 9.70 -19.07
N SER A 43 -5.18 8.38 -18.91
CA SER A 43 -6.12 7.60 -19.72
C SER A 43 -7.59 7.87 -19.41
N LEU A 44 -7.92 8.51 -18.28
CA LEU A 44 -9.29 8.78 -17.87
C LEU A 44 -9.88 9.99 -18.59
N ASP A 45 -11.17 9.92 -18.91
CA ASP A 45 -11.96 11.08 -19.32
C ASP A 45 -12.28 12.00 -18.12
N GLU A 46 -12.95 13.13 -18.37
CA GLU A 46 -13.28 14.12 -17.32
C GLU A 46 -14.22 13.57 -16.25
N ASN A 47 -15.24 12.80 -16.65
CA ASN A 47 -16.22 12.22 -15.72
C ASN A 47 -15.56 11.15 -14.84
N GLN A 48 -14.73 10.30 -15.45
CA GLN A 48 -13.94 9.29 -14.75
C GLN A 48 -12.90 9.93 -13.82
N LYS A 49 -12.26 11.04 -14.21
CA LYS A 49 -11.36 11.80 -13.33
C LYS A 49 -12.10 12.34 -12.11
N ALA A 50 -13.26 12.94 -12.30
CA ALA A 50 -14.09 13.42 -11.20
C ALA A 50 -14.48 12.28 -10.24
N ALA A 51 -14.92 11.14 -10.78
CA ALA A 51 -15.23 9.94 -9.98
C ALA A 51 -13.99 9.41 -9.22
N TRP A 52 -12.82 9.42 -9.85
CA TRP A 52 -11.56 9.02 -9.21
C TRP A 52 -11.15 9.97 -8.07
N GLU A 53 -11.36 11.27 -8.22
CA GLU A 53 -11.11 12.26 -7.18
C GLU A 53 -12.10 12.13 -6.02
N ALA A 54 -13.40 11.99 -6.31
CA ALA A 54 -14.43 11.70 -5.31
C ALA A 54 -14.09 10.45 -4.49
N LEU A 55 -13.61 9.37 -5.12
CA LEU A 55 -13.12 8.16 -4.46
C LEU A 55 -11.92 8.40 -3.52
N ARG A 56 -11.08 9.40 -3.80
CA ARG A 56 -9.95 9.76 -2.94
C ARG A 56 -10.41 10.62 -1.78
N GLU A 57 -11.30 11.57 -2.04
CA GLU A 57 -11.89 12.43 -1.03
C GLU A 57 -12.74 11.65 -0.04
N SER A 58 -13.62 10.75 -0.51
CA SER A 58 -14.42 9.85 0.33
C SER A 58 -13.55 9.09 1.35
N ARG A 59 -12.41 8.52 0.91
CA ARG A 59 -11.46 7.86 1.82
C ARG A 59 -10.87 8.80 2.86
N GLN A 60 -10.56 10.02 2.47
CA GLN A 60 -10.02 11.03 3.38
C GLN A 60 -11.09 11.46 4.38
N THR A 61 -12.32 11.70 3.94
CA THR A 61 -13.47 12.04 4.77
C THR A 61 -13.76 10.94 5.79
N HIS A 62 -13.83 9.67 5.35
CA HIS A 62 -14.01 8.53 6.24
C HIS A 62 -12.89 8.39 7.27
N ARG A 63 -11.64 8.65 6.87
CA ARG A 63 -10.50 8.64 7.78
C ARG A 63 -10.64 9.75 8.82
N SER A 64 -10.91 10.98 8.40
CA SER A 64 -11.08 12.14 9.28
C SER A 64 -12.25 11.94 10.24
N ALA A 65 -13.36 11.36 9.77
CA ALA A 65 -14.52 11.04 10.59
C ALA A 65 -14.14 10.06 11.72
N LEU A 66 -13.46 8.95 11.39
CA LEU A 66 -12.98 8.01 12.39
C LEU A 66 -11.98 8.65 13.35
N GLU A 67 -11.05 9.48 12.84
CA GLU A 67 -10.01 10.13 13.65
C GLU A 67 -10.59 11.06 14.71
N LYS A 68 -11.70 11.77 14.39
CA LYS A 68 -12.45 12.60 15.36
C LYS A 68 -13.04 11.78 16.51
N THR A 69 -13.39 10.52 16.27
CA THR A 69 -13.98 9.66 17.31
C THR A 69 -12.94 8.99 18.21
N LEU A 70 -11.66 9.08 17.88
CA LEU A 70 -10.63 8.37 18.65
C LEU A 70 -10.54 8.93 20.07
N ASN A 71 -10.23 8.07 21.04
CA ASN A 71 -9.86 8.50 22.38
C ASN A 71 -8.33 8.71 22.49
N ASP A 72 -7.85 9.12 23.66
CA ASP A 72 -6.45 9.49 23.84
C ASP A 72 -5.51 8.28 23.80
N GLU A 73 -5.94 7.12 24.30
CA GLU A 73 -5.19 5.86 24.19
C GLU A 73 -5.00 5.44 22.72
N GLN A 74 -6.07 5.50 21.93
CA GLN A 74 -6.03 5.21 20.49
C GLN A 74 -5.16 6.22 19.74
N ARG A 75 -5.23 7.52 20.10
CA ARG A 75 -4.36 8.56 19.52
C ARG A 75 -2.88 8.34 19.86
N ALA A 76 -2.57 7.88 21.06
CA ALA A 76 -1.20 7.57 21.46
C ALA A 76 -0.59 6.45 20.59
N ILE A 77 -1.35 5.38 20.32
CA ILE A 77 -0.92 4.29 19.44
C ILE A 77 -0.63 4.78 18.01
N LEU A 78 -1.42 5.74 17.51
CA LEU A 78 -1.18 6.34 16.20
C LEU A 78 0.12 7.15 16.17
N LYS A 79 0.35 7.98 17.20
CA LYS A 79 1.51 8.87 17.33
C LYS A 79 2.83 8.14 17.62
N ASP A 80 2.78 6.96 18.22
CA ASP A 80 3.98 6.18 18.57
C ASP A 80 4.85 5.87 17.33
N GLY A 81 5.97 6.56 17.15
CA GLY A 81 6.87 6.33 16.00
C GLY A 81 7.53 4.94 15.96
N SER A 82 7.51 4.19 17.06
CA SER A 82 8.28 2.96 17.24
C SER A 82 7.57 1.69 16.73
N GLY A 83 6.24 1.71 16.60
CA GLY A 83 5.47 0.54 16.22
C GLY A 83 5.42 0.21 14.72
N VAL A 84 5.63 -1.07 14.37
CA VAL A 84 5.36 -1.59 13.02
C VAL A 84 3.87 -1.41 12.68
N ARG A 85 3.55 -0.84 11.51
CA ARG A 85 2.16 -0.54 11.07
C ARG A 85 1.16 -1.68 11.30
N LYS A 86 1.58 -2.94 11.12
CA LYS A 86 0.74 -4.13 11.33
C LYS A 86 0.35 -4.31 12.81
N ARG A 87 1.28 -4.03 13.73
CA ARG A 87 1.07 -4.11 15.18
C ARG A 87 0.08 -3.03 15.64
N LYS A 88 0.35 -1.76 15.31
CA LYS A 88 -0.57 -0.63 15.61
C LYS A 88 -2.00 -0.90 15.17
N ARG A 89 -2.18 -1.46 13.98
CA ARG A 89 -3.51 -1.80 13.45
C ARG A 89 -4.21 -2.86 14.31
N LYS A 90 -3.49 -3.87 14.82
CA LYS A 90 -4.07 -4.89 15.69
C LYS A 90 -4.47 -4.29 17.04
N GLU A 91 -3.60 -3.49 17.64
CA GLU A 91 -3.85 -2.82 18.92
C GLU A 91 -5.08 -1.91 18.80
N LEU A 92 -5.13 -1.04 17.80
CA LEU A 92 -6.30 -0.18 17.54
C LEU A 92 -7.58 -0.98 17.30
N LYS A 93 -7.51 -2.10 16.57
CA LYS A 93 -8.69 -2.92 16.28
C LYS A 93 -9.35 -3.45 17.56
N ASN A 94 -8.54 -3.79 18.56
CA ASN A 94 -9.04 -4.30 19.83
C ASN A 94 -9.62 -3.18 20.71
N LEU A 95 -9.12 -1.95 20.56
CA LEU A 95 -9.55 -0.80 21.34
C LEU A 95 -10.74 -0.06 20.74
N TYR A 96 -11.18 -0.38 19.51
CA TYR A 96 -12.32 0.30 18.93
C TYR A 96 -13.62 0.02 19.69
N THR A 97 -14.39 1.07 19.92
CA THR A 97 -15.76 0.96 20.44
C THR A 97 -16.68 0.30 19.41
N GLU A 98 -17.86 -0.16 19.82
CA GLU A 98 -18.84 -0.73 18.89
C GLU A 98 -19.28 0.29 17.84
N ASP A 99 -19.48 1.56 18.22
CA ASP A 99 -19.80 2.63 17.28
C ASP A 99 -18.69 2.87 16.25
N GLN A 100 -17.43 2.86 16.68
CA GLN A 100 -16.28 2.97 15.77
C GLN A 100 -16.19 1.77 14.83
N LYS A 101 -16.45 0.55 15.32
CA LYS A 101 -16.48 -0.67 14.49
C LYS A 101 -17.61 -0.61 13.47
N ALA A 102 -18.81 -0.17 13.87
CA ALA A 102 -19.95 0.03 12.99
C ALA A 102 -19.62 1.07 11.90
N MET A 103 -19.07 2.22 12.28
CA MET A 103 -18.61 3.25 11.35
C MET A 103 -17.59 2.71 10.34
N ILE A 104 -16.58 1.95 10.79
CA ILE A 104 -15.57 1.32 9.92
C ILE A 104 -16.23 0.34 8.95
N LYS A 105 -17.20 -0.45 9.40
CA LYS A 105 -17.93 -1.41 8.56
C LYS A 105 -18.72 -0.68 7.47
N THR A 106 -19.46 0.37 7.83
CA THR A 106 -20.22 1.21 6.90
C THR A 106 -19.31 1.88 5.88
N HIS A 107 -18.23 2.52 6.32
CA HIS A 107 -17.25 3.15 5.43
C HIS A 107 -16.60 2.14 4.48
N LYS A 108 -16.35 0.90 4.94
CA LYS A 108 -15.79 -0.14 4.09
C LYS A 108 -16.76 -0.56 2.99
N GLU A 109 -18.04 -0.64 3.31
CA GLU A 109 -19.09 -1.01 2.36
C GLU A 109 -19.33 0.10 1.33
N GLN A 110 -19.45 1.35 1.78
CA GLN A 110 -19.56 2.53 0.89
C GLN A 110 -18.39 2.58 -0.08
N GLN A 111 -17.16 2.49 0.44
CA GLN A 111 -15.98 2.45 -0.42
C GLN A 111 -15.96 1.26 -1.38
N ARG A 112 -16.59 0.13 -1.05
CA ARG A 112 -16.67 -1.04 -1.94
C ARG A 112 -17.57 -0.72 -3.13
N LEU A 113 -18.77 -0.20 -2.85
CA LEU A 113 -19.74 0.21 -3.85
C LEU A 113 -19.18 1.29 -4.77
N GLU A 114 -18.65 2.38 -4.22
CA GLU A 114 -18.02 3.45 -5.03
C GLU A 114 -16.89 2.92 -5.94
N LYS A 115 -16.15 1.90 -5.49
CA LYS A 115 -15.09 1.27 -6.30
C LYS A 115 -15.65 0.39 -7.41
N GLU A 116 -16.77 -0.27 -7.17
CA GLU A 116 -17.43 -1.12 -8.16
C GLU A 116 -18.04 -0.23 -9.24
N GLU A 117 -18.79 0.80 -8.86
CA GLU A 117 -19.32 1.82 -9.77
C GLU A 117 -18.22 2.48 -10.62
N PHE A 118 -17.12 2.90 -9.99
CA PHE A 118 -15.99 3.47 -10.72
C PHE A 118 -15.37 2.46 -11.69
N LYS A 119 -15.25 1.18 -11.31
CA LYS A 119 -14.70 0.14 -12.20
C LYS A 119 -15.60 -0.12 -13.40
N GLU A 120 -16.91 -0.12 -13.19
CA GLU A 120 -17.90 -0.29 -14.26
C GLU A 120 -17.83 0.85 -15.28
N SER A 121 -17.42 2.05 -14.85
CA SER A 121 -17.20 3.17 -15.77
C SER A 121 -15.93 3.04 -16.64
N LEU A 122 -15.02 2.12 -16.33
CA LEU A 122 -13.75 1.97 -17.06
C LEU A 122 -13.90 1.06 -18.28
N ASN A 123 -13.22 1.42 -19.36
CA ASN A 123 -13.03 0.49 -20.49
C ASN A 123 -11.96 -0.57 -20.18
N GLU A 124 -11.83 -1.57 -21.05
CA GLU A 124 -10.92 -2.70 -20.85
C GLU A 124 -9.45 -2.29 -20.66
N GLN A 125 -8.97 -1.33 -21.46
CA GLN A 125 -7.59 -0.83 -21.36
C GLN A 125 -7.34 -0.08 -20.04
N GLN A 126 -8.28 0.78 -19.64
CA GLN A 126 -8.24 1.50 -18.38
C GLN A 126 -8.32 0.54 -17.17
N LEU A 127 -9.11 -0.53 -17.28
CA LEU A 127 -9.25 -1.55 -16.24
C LEU A 127 -7.94 -2.32 -16.04
N GLU A 128 -7.21 -2.62 -17.11
CA GLU A 128 -5.88 -3.25 -17.02
C GLU A 128 -4.88 -2.35 -16.28
N LEU A 129 -4.85 -1.06 -16.64
CA LEU A 129 -4.03 -0.05 -15.94
C LEU A 129 -4.43 0.09 -14.47
N TYR A 130 -5.73 0.08 -14.17
CA TYR A 130 -6.27 0.10 -12.81
C TYR A 130 -5.82 -1.12 -11.99
N ASP A 131 -5.82 -2.30 -12.60
CA ASP A 131 -5.36 -3.53 -11.96
C ASP A 131 -3.85 -3.53 -11.71
N LYS A 132 -3.05 -2.98 -12.63
CA LYS A 132 -1.60 -2.76 -12.45
C LYS A 132 -1.34 -1.88 -11.22
N LEU A 133 -2.11 -0.81 -11.02
CA LEU A 133 -2.02 0.05 -9.83
C LEU A 133 -2.33 -0.69 -8.53
N ARG A 134 -3.33 -1.57 -8.57
CA ARG A 134 -3.80 -2.31 -7.40
C ARG A 134 -2.95 -3.50 -7.04
N SER A 135 -2.25 -4.09 -7.99
CA SER A 135 -1.45 -5.28 -7.76
C SER A 135 -0.42 -5.03 -6.64
N LYS A 136 -0.69 -5.59 -5.47
CA LYS A 136 0.30 -5.92 -4.46
C LYS A 136 0.49 -7.43 -4.57
N ASN A 137 1.46 -7.86 -5.37
CA ASN A 137 1.91 -9.25 -5.42
C ASN A 137 0.85 -10.28 -5.90
N ARG A 138 0.46 -10.27 -7.19
CA ARG A 138 -0.11 -11.48 -7.83
C ARG A 138 0.92 -12.62 -7.98
N LYS A 139 2.20 -12.40 -7.65
CA LYS A 139 3.30 -13.38 -7.75
C LYS A 139 3.45 -14.36 -6.55
N LYS A 140 2.43 -14.53 -5.69
CA LYS A 140 2.50 -15.52 -4.58
C LYS A 140 1.67 -16.80 -4.77
N ASN A 141 0.94 -16.92 -5.89
CA ASN A 141 0.12 -18.11 -6.20
C ASN A 141 0.53 -18.79 -7.53
N LYS A 142 1.80 -18.67 -7.94
CA LYS A 142 2.41 -19.51 -8.99
C LYS A 142 3.75 -20.02 -8.47
N SER A 143 3.70 -20.93 -7.50
CA SER A 143 4.76 -21.87 -7.16
C SER A 143 4.15 -23.04 -6.42
#